data_AF-A0A7S3SPK4-F1
#
_entry.id   AF-A0A7S3SPK4-F1
#
_cell.length_a   1.000
_cell.length_b   1.000
_cell.length_c   1.000
_cell.angle_alpha   90.00
_cell.angle_beta   90.00
_cell.angle_gamma   90.00
#
_symmetry.space_group_name_H-M   'P 1'
#
loop_
_entity.id
_entity.type
_entity.pdbx_description
1 polymer ?
#
loop_
_entity_poly.entity_id
_entity_poly.type
_entity_poly.pdbx_seq_one_letter_code
_entity_poly.pdbx_strand_id
1 'polypeptide(L)'
;GDRSTVGTAPQSIDLTTGIAGWRLTRSHGDVPAGRAPTTAPHAAWYKPRVNEGRWLGSSSKWPIGEVTFEVEFTVSAPEVANFTLAYAVDKSIKQATLNGKPLDCGRAKSFRQCGGDATIIAPEGKGLFAMGTNVLSVTVANGVSSASPMGFYATGKVVTGAASNEPFSLTARQAFDAFDLN
;
A
#
# COMPACT_ATOMS: atom_id res chain seq x y z
N GLY A 1 -4.55 -34.48 -25.00
CA GLY A 1 -4.32 -34.09 -23.60
C GLY A 1 -3.73 -32.71 -23.62
N ASP A 2 -4.54 -31.72 -23.26
CA ASP A 2 -4.08 -30.34 -23.11
C ASP A 2 -4.41 -29.93 -21.68
N ARG A 3 -3.37 -29.73 -20.87
CA ARG A 3 -3.50 -29.48 -19.44
C ARG A 3 -3.26 -27.99 -19.23
N SER A 4 -4.33 -27.21 -19.30
CA SER A 4 -4.31 -25.79 -18.94
C SER A 4 -3.91 -25.64 -17.48
N THR A 5 -2.67 -25.21 -17.24
CA THR A 5 -2.22 -24.73 -15.93
C THR A 5 -2.90 -23.39 -15.65
N VAL A 6 -4.00 -23.40 -14.91
CA VAL A 6 -4.58 -22.18 -14.35
C VAL A 6 -3.71 -21.80 -13.15
N GLY A 7 -2.65 -21.02 -13.38
CA GLY A 7 -1.86 -20.43 -12.31
C GLY A 7 -2.67 -19.36 -11.59
N THR A 8 -2.95 -19.54 -10.31
CA THR A 8 -3.60 -18.51 -9.49
C THR A 8 -2.62 -17.35 -9.27
N ALA A 9 -3.00 -16.13 -9.64
CA ALA A 9 -2.16 -14.95 -9.47
C ALA A 9 -1.76 -14.73 -8.00
N PRO A 10 -0.57 -14.18 -7.72
CA PRO A 10 -0.13 -13.87 -6.36
C PRO A 10 -1.14 -12.99 -5.64
N GLN A 11 -1.35 -13.26 -4.34
CA GLN A 11 -2.30 -12.51 -3.52
C GLN A 11 -1.81 -11.06 -3.38
N SER A 12 -2.65 -10.10 -3.76
CA SER A 12 -2.34 -8.67 -3.66
C SER A 12 -3.41 -7.90 -2.88
N ILE A 13 -2.95 -6.93 -2.09
CA ILE A 13 -3.80 -6.03 -1.29
C ILE A 13 -3.58 -4.60 -1.77
N ASP A 14 -4.66 -3.84 -1.92
CA ASP A 14 -4.59 -2.43 -2.30
C ASP A 14 -4.16 -1.58 -1.10
N LEU A 15 -3.12 -0.76 -1.29
CA LEU A 15 -2.61 0.19 -0.29
C LEU A 15 -2.94 1.65 -0.64
N THR A 16 -3.75 1.87 -1.68
CA THR A 16 -4.07 3.20 -2.19
C THR A 16 -4.80 4.04 -1.14
N THR A 17 -4.40 5.29 -0.97
CA THR A 17 -5.01 6.22 -0.03
C THR A 17 -6.49 6.46 -0.37
N GLY A 18 -7.35 6.48 0.64
CA GLY A 18 -8.80 6.60 0.45
C GLY A 18 -9.51 5.31 -0.02
N ILE A 19 -8.76 4.27 -0.38
CA ILE A 19 -9.27 2.91 -0.62
C ILE A 19 -8.92 2.03 0.58
N ALA A 20 -7.62 1.94 0.91
CA ALA A 20 -7.13 1.19 2.05
C ALA A 20 -7.46 1.88 3.39
N GLY A 21 -7.42 1.09 4.47
CA GLY A 21 -7.75 1.51 5.83
C GLY A 21 -6.69 2.39 6.50
N TRP A 22 -6.29 3.49 5.86
CA TRP A 22 -5.32 4.42 6.42
C TRP A 22 -5.84 5.12 7.68
N ARG A 23 -4.97 5.29 8.68
CA ARG A 23 -5.29 5.89 9.98
C ARG A 23 -4.24 6.89 10.46
N LEU A 24 -4.66 7.77 11.36
CA LEU A 24 -3.82 8.58 12.24
C LEU A 24 -3.59 7.83 13.55
N THR A 25 -2.34 7.67 13.95
CA THR A 25 -1.98 6.99 15.21
C THR A 25 -2.28 7.82 16.44
N ARG A 26 -2.24 9.14 16.30
CA ARG A 26 -2.50 10.11 17.35
C ARG A 26 -3.33 11.27 16.81
N SER A 27 -4.04 11.93 17.70
CA SER A 27 -4.72 13.18 17.35
C SER A 27 -3.68 14.22 16.95
N HIS A 28 -4.03 15.03 15.96
CA HIS A 28 -3.16 16.07 15.41
C HIS A 28 -3.95 17.38 15.41
N GLY A 29 -3.71 18.24 16.40
CA GLY A 29 -4.54 19.43 16.63
C GLY A 29 -6.00 19.06 16.93
N ASP A 30 -6.91 19.60 16.14
CA ASP A 30 -8.36 19.33 16.18
C ASP A 30 -8.78 18.07 15.42
N VAL A 31 -7.84 17.41 14.73
CA VAL A 31 -8.11 16.16 13.99
C VAL A 31 -7.91 14.97 14.93
N PRO A 32 -8.96 14.16 15.22
CA PRO A 32 -8.84 13.02 16.11
C PRO A 32 -8.03 11.87 15.51
N ALA A 33 -7.41 11.05 16.36
CA ALA A 33 -6.84 9.76 15.96
C ALA A 33 -7.90 8.82 15.38
N GLY A 34 -7.47 7.80 14.64
CA GLY A 34 -8.36 6.84 13.99
C GLY A 34 -8.33 7.00 12.48
N ARG A 35 -9.46 6.76 11.78
CA ARG A 35 -9.50 6.78 10.32
C ARG A 35 -8.95 8.10 9.77
N ALA A 36 -7.98 8.02 8.85
CA ALA A 36 -7.37 9.19 8.27
C ALA A 36 -8.42 10.00 7.48
N PRO A 37 -8.53 11.32 7.70
CA PRO A 37 -9.48 12.14 6.95
C PRO A 37 -9.06 12.17 5.48
N THR A 38 -10.05 12.06 4.59
CA THR A 38 -9.83 12.16 3.15
C THR A 38 -10.34 13.48 2.62
N THR A 39 -9.66 14.05 1.64
CA THR A 39 -10.04 15.32 1.02
C THR A 39 -9.97 15.24 -0.50
N ALA A 40 -10.70 16.13 -1.17
CA ALA A 40 -10.49 16.39 -2.59
C ALA A 40 -9.13 17.09 -2.78
N PRO A 41 -8.46 16.91 -3.92
CA PRO A 41 -7.18 17.56 -4.17
C PRO A 41 -7.33 19.09 -4.11
N HIS A 42 -6.40 19.75 -3.42
CA HIS A 42 -6.21 21.20 -3.57
C HIS A 42 -5.91 21.55 -5.04
N ALA A 43 -6.19 22.79 -5.46
CA ALA A 43 -6.07 23.19 -6.87
C ALA A 43 -4.67 22.94 -7.48
N ALA A 44 -3.62 23.00 -6.65
CA ALA A 44 -2.23 22.77 -7.05
C ALA A 44 -1.76 21.31 -6.92
N TRP A 45 -2.59 20.41 -6.41
CA TRP A 45 -2.23 19.01 -6.19
C TRP A 45 -2.57 18.15 -7.41
N TYR A 46 -1.89 17.00 -7.50
CA TYR A 46 -2.28 15.95 -8.43
C TYR A 46 -3.75 15.54 -8.20
N LYS A 47 -4.49 15.33 -9.29
CA LYS A 47 -5.90 14.97 -9.28
C LYS A 47 -6.04 13.49 -9.66
N PRO A 48 -6.27 12.58 -8.70
CA PRO A 48 -6.58 11.19 -9.01
C PRO A 48 -7.82 11.11 -9.90
N ARG A 49 -7.88 10.14 -10.81
CA ARG A 49 -9.11 9.90 -11.57
C ARG A 49 -10.19 9.36 -10.66
N VAL A 50 -11.41 9.32 -11.18
CA VAL A 50 -12.55 8.69 -10.50
C VAL A 50 -12.17 7.24 -10.17
N ASN A 51 -12.36 6.85 -8.90
CA ASN A 51 -12.04 5.53 -8.33
C ASN A 51 -10.55 5.19 -8.14
N GLU A 52 -9.62 6.14 -8.30
CA GLU A 52 -8.19 5.94 -8.00
C GLU A 52 -7.82 6.32 -6.56
N GLY A 53 -8.80 6.39 -5.66
CA GLY A 53 -8.60 6.79 -4.27
C GLY A 53 -8.68 8.29 -4.03
N ARG A 54 -8.22 8.72 -2.86
CA ARG A 54 -8.32 10.10 -2.37
C ARG A 54 -7.09 10.51 -1.57
N TRP A 55 -6.83 11.81 -1.52
CA TRP A 55 -5.81 12.39 -0.66
C TRP A 55 -6.18 12.23 0.81
N LEU A 56 -5.22 11.87 1.65
CA LEU A 56 -5.31 11.99 3.10
C LEU A 56 -4.93 13.42 3.51
N GLY A 57 -5.65 13.98 4.48
CA GLY A 57 -5.39 15.32 5.01
C GLY A 57 -6.53 16.30 4.77
N SER A 58 -6.17 17.57 4.55
CA SER A 58 -7.10 18.68 4.33
C SER A 58 -6.54 19.63 3.28
N SER A 59 -7.35 19.94 2.27
CA SER A 59 -7.01 20.87 1.18
C SER A 59 -7.15 22.34 1.58
N SER A 60 -7.58 22.65 2.80
CA SER A 60 -7.79 24.03 3.28
C SER A 60 -6.94 24.36 4.50
N LYS A 61 -7.21 23.70 5.62
CA LYS A 61 -6.52 23.90 6.90
C LYS A 61 -6.20 22.55 7.52
N TRP A 62 -4.91 22.34 7.77
CA TRP A 62 -4.38 21.23 8.55
C TRP A 62 -3.54 21.78 9.71
N PRO A 63 -3.61 21.19 10.90
CA PRO A 63 -2.80 21.65 12.04
C PRO A 63 -1.29 21.58 11.77
N ILE A 64 -0.56 22.49 12.42
CA ILE A 64 0.89 22.60 12.26
C ILE A 64 1.62 21.34 12.74
N GLY A 65 2.80 21.09 12.20
CA GLY A 65 3.67 20.01 12.64
C GLY A 65 3.50 18.71 11.85
N GLU A 66 4.39 17.76 12.13
CA GLU A 66 4.47 16.49 11.40
C GLU A 66 3.33 15.54 11.77
N VAL A 67 2.80 14.87 10.76
CA VAL A 67 1.70 13.90 10.88
C VAL A 67 2.15 12.54 10.38
N THR A 68 1.76 11.47 11.08
CA THR A 68 2.03 10.09 10.68
C THR A 68 0.73 9.39 10.31
N PHE A 69 0.70 8.86 9.09
CA PHE A 69 -0.36 8.00 8.58
C PHE A 69 0.10 6.55 8.60
N GLU A 70 -0.79 5.63 8.95
CA GLU A 70 -0.51 4.19 8.93
C GLU A 70 -1.54 3.41 8.14
N VAL A 71 -1.11 2.32 7.53
CA VAL A 71 -1.99 1.29 6.98
C VAL A 71 -1.50 -0.08 7.42
N GLU A 72 -2.45 -0.92 7.86
CA GLU A 72 -2.18 -2.30 8.24
C GLU A 72 -2.62 -3.25 7.11
N PHE A 73 -1.84 -4.30 6.88
CA PHE A 73 -2.17 -5.35 5.92
C PHE A 73 -1.56 -6.69 6.35
N THR A 74 -2.16 -7.80 5.91
CA THR A 74 -1.71 -9.14 6.28
C THR A 74 -0.85 -9.75 5.18
N VAL A 75 0.27 -10.37 5.56
CA VAL A 75 1.20 -11.07 4.68
C VAL A 75 1.25 -12.54 5.06
N SER A 76 1.08 -13.42 4.07
CA SER A 76 1.13 -14.89 4.22
C SER A 76 2.45 -15.49 3.75
N ALA A 77 3.24 -14.77 2.95
CA ALA A 77 4.55 -15.21 2.47
C ALA A 77 5.56 -14.04 2.49
N PRO A 78 6.18 -13.75 3.66
CA PRO A 78 7.07 -12.59 3.84
C PRO A 78 8.30 -12.58 2.93
N GLU A 79 8.75 -13.75 2.50
CA GLU A 79 9.92 -13.94 1.66
C GLU A 79 9.71 -13.43 0.23
N VAL A 80 8.46 -13.51 -0.29
CA VAL A 80 8.08 -12.99 -1.63
C VAL A 80 7.35 -11.65 -1.57
N ALA A 81 7.00 -11.18 -0.37
CA ALA A 81 6.25 -9.95 -0.19
C ALA A 81 7.04 -8.73 -0.65
N ASN A 82 6.38 -7.84 -1.40
CA ASN A 82 6.99 -6.62 -1.91
C ASN A 82 5.93 -5.59 -2.31
N PHE A 83 6.33 -4.33 -2.37
CA PHE A 83 5.53 -3.29 -3.01
C PHE A 83 6.39 -2.16 -3.57
N THR A 84 5.80 -1.44 -4.52
CA THR A 84 6.23 -0.10 -4.95
C THR A 84 4.99 0.77 -5.01
N LEU A 85 4.93 1.80 -4.16
CA LEU A 85 3.81 2.75 -4.12
C LEU A 85 4.24 4.06 -4.77
N ALA A 86 3.58 4.44 -5.86
CA ALA A 86 3.70 5.78 -6.40
C ALA A 86 3.01 6.76 -5.45
N TYR A 87 3.63 7.90 -5.16
CA TYR A 87 3.05 8.88 -4.23
C TYR A 87 3.20 10.34 -4.68
N ALA A 88 2.32 11.17 -4.13
CA ALA A 88 2.33 12.62 -4.19
C ALA A 88 2.12 13.18 -2.77
N VAL A 89 2.76 14.30 -2.45
CA VAL A 89 2.69 14.92 -1.13
C VAL A 89 2.76 16.43 -1.24
N ASP A 90 2.04 17.16 -0.38
CA ASP A 90 2.07 18.62 -0.36
C ASP A 90 3.39 19.20 0.15
N LYS A 91 4.32 18.50 0.78
CA LYS A 91 5.62 19.11 1.16
C LYS A 91 6.74 18.14 0.93
N SER A 92 6.85 17.20 1.83
CA SER A 92 7.82 16.12 1.76
C SER A 92 7.38 15.00 2.69
N ILE A 93 7.76 13.78 2.33
CA ILE A 93 7.82 12.68 3.27
C ILE A 93 9.10 12.89 4.10
N LYS A 94 8.96 12.91 5.42
CA LYS A 94 10.09 12.91 6.35
C LYS A 94 10.67 11.53 6.52
N GLN A 95 9.79 10.54 6.61
CA GLN A 95 10.13 9.16 6.87
C GLN A 95 9.00 8.25 6.41
N ALA A 96 9.34 7.10 5.82
CA ALA A 96 8.42 5.97 5.73
C ALA A 96 9.09 4.74 6.36
N THR A 97 8.30 3.92 7.04
CA THR A 97 8.76 2.69 7.66
C THR A 97 7.81 1.55 7.39
N LEU A 98 8.34 0.34 7.23
CA LEU A 98 7.58 -0.91 7.29
C LEU A 98 8.02 -1.67 8.54
N ASN A 99 7.08 -1.95 9.44
CA ASN A 99 7.35 -2.63 10.71
C ASN A 99 8.50 -1.95 11.51
N GLY A 100 8.51 -0.61 11.51
CA GLY A 100 9.54 0.20 12.14
C GLY A 100 10.89 0.29 11.39
N LYS A 101 11.08 -0.48 10.31
CA LYS A 101 12.30 -0.42 9.49
C LYS A 101 12.17 0.66 8.41
N PRO A 102 13.18 1.52 8.20
CA PRO A 102 13.12 2.60 7.22
C PRO A 102 13.00 2.05 5.79
N LEU A 103 12.25 2.77 4.95
CA LEU A 103 12.07 2.48 3.53
C LEU A 103 12.74 3.53 2.66
N ASP A 104 13.10 3.14 1.45
CA ASP A 104 13.45 4.10 0.40
C ASP A 104 12.17 4.77 -0.13
N CYS A 105 12.18 6.10 -0.13
CA CYS A 105 11.07 6.94 -0.57
C CYS A 105 11.40 7.69 -1.87
N GLY A 106 12.56 7.42 -2.48
CA GLY A 106 13.06 8.22 -3.60
C GLY A 106 13.19 9.70 -3.26
N ARG A 107 13.38 10.54 -4.28
CA ARG A 107 13.27 12.01 -4.15
C ARG A 107 12.09 12.49 -4.99
N ALA A 108 11.10 13.10 -4.34
CA ALA A 108 10.04 13.79 -5.06
C ALA A 108 10.62 14.95 -5.87
N LYS A 109 10.60 14.84 -7.20
CA LYS A 109 11.00 15.92 -8.11
C LYS A 109 9.88 16.96 -8.21
N SER A 110 9.80 17.85 -7.22
CA SER A 110 9.04 19.11 -7.26
C SER A 110 7.49 19.03 -7.26
N PHE A 111 6.90 20.20 -6.99
CA PHE A 111 5.59 20.41 -6.36
C PHE A 111 4.38 20.46 -7.31
N ARG A 112 4.45 20.00 -8.57
CA ARG A 112 3.32 20.27 -9.50
C ARG A 112 2.81 19.13 -10.38
N GLN A 113 3.46 17.97 -10.47
CA GLN A 113 3.04 16.98 -11.48
C GLN A 113 3.26 15.50 -11.12
N CYS A 114 3.85 15.17 -9.98
CA CYS A 114 4.24 13.79 -9.73
C CYS A 114 3.09 12.98 -9.12
N GLY A 115 2.08 12.65 -9.91
CA GLY A 115 1.41 11.37 -9.76
C GLY A 115 2.32 10.30 -10.36
N GLY A 116 3.41 9.91 -9.68
CA GLY A 116 4.23 8.78 -10.14
C GLY A 116 5.75 8.86 -10.04
N ASP A 117 6.38 10.04 -9.95
CA ASP A 117 7.86 10.12 -10.03
C ASP A 117 8.57 9.73 -8.73
N ALA A 118 7.85 9.74 -7.61
CA ALA A 118 8.37 9.35 -6.31
C ALA A 118 7.70 8.05 -5.87
N THR A 119 8.51 7.17 -5.28
CA THR A 119 8.06 5.83 -4.91
C THR A 119 8.48 5.50 -3.50
N ILE A 120 7.57 4.86 -2.74
CA ILE A 120 7.91 4.15 -1.51
C ILE A 120 8.11 2.69 -1.87
N ILE A 121 9.31 2.16 -1.63
CA ILE A 121 9.70 0.83 -2.08
C ILE A 121 10.00 -0.07 -0.89
N ALA A 122 9.37 -1.23 -0.86
CA ALA A 122 9.72 -2.35 0.02
C ALA A 122 10.05 -3.57 -0.87
N PRO A 123 11.34 -3.81 -1.17
CA PRO A 123 11.74 -4.90 -2.04
C PRO A 123 11.65 -6.25 -1.33
N GLU A 124 11.44 -7.30 -2.13
CA GLU A 124 11.43 -8.70 -1.73
C GLU A 124 12.74 -9.12 -1.03
N GLY A 125 12.66 -10.09 -0.12
CA GLY A 125 13.85 -10.76 0.45
C GLY A 125 14.75 -9.89 1.35
N LYS A 126 14.33 -8.66 1.70
CA LYS A 126 15.08 -7.78 2.63
C LYS A 126 14.71 -7.96 4.11
N GLY A 127 13.83 -8.92 4.42
CA GLY A 127 13.34 -9.13 5.78
C GLY A 127 12.57 -7.93 6.35
N LEU A 128 11.94 -7.13 5.48
CA LEU A 128 11.10 -5.99 5.89
C LEU A 128 9.71 -6.43 6.33
N PHE A 129 9.21 -7.51 5.73
CA PHE A 129 7.89 -8.08 6.01
C PHE A 129 7.96 -9.12 7.13
N ALA A 130 6.86 -9.24 7.87
CA ALA A 130 6.63 -10.29 8.86
C ALA A 130 5.44 -11.15 8.43
N MET A 131 5.39 -12.40 8.89
CA MET A 131 4.20 -13.24 8.74
C MET A 131 3.06 -12.64 9.58
N GLY A 132 1.86 -12.51 9.00
CA GLY A 132 0.72 -11.88 9.66
C GLY A 132 0.62 -10.38 9.40
N THR A 133 0.22 -9.61 10.42
CA THR A 133 -0.02 -8.16 10.29
C THR A 133 1.29 -7.39 10.12
N ASN A 134 1.31 -6.53 9.11
CA ASN A 134 2.39 -5.59 8.80
C ASN A 134 1.84 -4.17 8.84
N VAL A 135 2.67 -3.22 9.25
CA VAL A 135 2.30 -1.80 9.36
C VAL A 135 3.24 -0.96 8.51
N LEU A 136 2.68 -0.29 7.50
CA LEU A 136 3.35 0.78 6.77
C LEU A 136 2.98 2.12 7.42
N SER A 137 3.98 2.85 7.90
CA SER A 137 3.84 4.19 8.48
C SER A 137 4.53 5.22 7.60
N VAL A 138 3.86 6.33 7.30
CA VAL A 138 4.37 7.45 6.49
C VAL A 138 4.21 8.75 7.26
N THR A 139 5.34 9.42 7.54
CA THR A 139 5.37 10.70 8.23
C THR A 139 5.58 11.84 7.23
N VAL A 140 4.66 12.79 7.23
CA VAL A 140 4.59 13.91 6.30
C VAL A 140 4.93 15.20 7.02
N ALA A 141 5.80 16.01 6.42
CA ALA A 141 6.11 17.34 6.94
C ALA A 141 4.93 18.30 6.70
N ASN A 142 4.55 19.05 7.74
CA ASN A 142 3.72 20.26 7.59
C ASN A 142 4.37 21.42 8.35
N GLY A 143 5.58 21.80 7.90
CA GLY A 143 6.48 22.75 8.59
C GLY A 143 6.16 24.23 8.40
N VAL A 144 4.88 24.59 8.32
CA VAL A 144 4.43 25.98 8.19
C VAL A 144 4.14 26.59 9.57
N SER A 145 4.26 27.92 9.68
CA SER A 145 4.01 28.68 10.92
C SER A 145 2.52 28.93 11.22
N SER A 146 1.62 28.49 10.34
CA SER A 146 0.17 28.61 10.48
C SER A 146 -0.52 27.44 9.80
N ALA A 147 -1.76 27.11 10.19
CA ALA A 147 -2.53 26.06 9.54
C ALA A 147 -2.64 26.31 8.02
N SER A 148 -2.25 25.31 7.22
CA SER A 148 -2.25 25.35 5.75
C SER A 148 -2.81 24.05 5.18
N PRO A 149 -3.07 23.97 3.87
CA PRO A 149 -3.30 22.67 3.24
C PRO A 149 -2.16 21.70 3.55
N MET A 150 -2.50 20.42 3.71
CA MET A 150 -1.57 19.31 3.86
C MET A 150 -2.22 18.09 3.23
N GLY A 151 -1.49 17.42 2.36
CA GLY A 151 -1.97 16.27 1.62
C GLY A 151 -0.91 15.19 1.47
N PHE A 152 -1.34 13.93 1.60
CA PHE A 152 -0.60 12.76 1.14
C PHE A 152 -1.50 11.86 0.30
N TYR A 153 -1.00 11.45 -0.86
CA TYR A 153 -1.64 10.49 -1.74
C TYR A 153 -0.63 9.43 -2.13
N ALA A 154 -1.00 8.16 -2.02
CA ALA A 154 -0.21 7.05 -2.52
C ALA A 154 -1.12 6.04 -3.19
N THR A 155 -0.60 5.38 -4.23
CA THR A 155 -1.33 4.35 -4.97
C THR A 155 -0.42 3.19 -5.29
N GLY A 156 -1.00 1.99 -5.24
CA GLY A 156 -0.31 0.75 -5.53
C GLY A 156 -0.85 -0.40 -4.68
N LYS A 157 -0.28 -1.58 -4.92
CA LYS A 157 -0.65 -2.81 -4.24
C LYS A 157 0.58 -3.44 -3.62
N VAL A 158 0.38 -4.18 -2.54
CA VAL A 158 1.37 -5.07 -1.96
C VAL A 158 1.10 -6.50 -2.39
N VAL A 159 2.16 -7.20 -2.79
CA VAL A 159 2.15 -8.65 -2.96
C VAL A 159 2.38 -9.26 -1.59
N THR A 160 1.50 -10.19 -1.19
CA THR A 160 1.40 -10.71 0.19
C THR A 160 1.58 -12.21 0.31
N GLY A 161 1.49 -12.93 -0.81
CA GLY A 161 1.52 -14.38 -0.87
C GLY A 161 2.09 -14.87 -2.20
N ALA A 162 2.67 -16.07 -2.20
CA ALA A 162 3.01 -16.77 -3.42
C ALA A 162 1.73 -17.11 -4.23
N ALA A 163 1.88 -17.32 -5.53
CA ALA A 163 0.85 -18.02 -6.32
C ALA A 163 0.60 -19.39 -5.67
N SER A 164 -0.65 -19.71 -5.34
CA SER A 164 -0.98 -21.01 -4.74
C SER A 164 -0.70 -22.12 -5.76
N ASN A 165 0.39 -22.87 -5.56
CA ASN A 165 0.56 -24.18 -6.17
C ASN A 165 -0.12 -25.19 -5.25
N GLU A 166 -1.45 -25.27 -5.28
CA GLU A 166 -2.14 -26.42 -4.68
C GLU A 166 -1.79 -27.67 -5.51
N PRO A 167 -1.13 -28.70 -4.96
CA PRO A 167 -1.09 -29.99 -5.62
C PRO A 167 -2.53 -30.54 -5.61
N PHE A 168 -3.11 -30.78 -6.80
CA PHE A 168 -4.39 -31.48 -6.90
C PHE A 168 -4.30 -32.79 -6.11
N SER A 169 -5.07 -32.89 -5.02
CA SER A 169 -5.19 -34.12 -4.24
C SER A 169 -5.85 -35.17 -5.12
N LEU A 170 -5.07 -36.12 -5.65
CA LEU A 170 -5.57 -37.33 -6.31
C LEU A 170 -6.16 -38.26 -5.25
N THR A 171 -7.35 -37.93 -4.76
CA THR A 171 -8.21 -38.85 -4.01
C THR A 171 -9.58 -38.91 -4.67
N ALA A 172 -9.62 -39.59 -5.80
CA ALA A 172 -10.79 -40.32 -6.27
C ALA A 172 -10.29 -41.62 -6.90
N ARG A 173 -10.39 -42.70 -6.14
CA ARG A 173 -10.11 -44.07 -6.58
C ARG A 173 -11.34 -44.57 -7.34
N GLN A 174 -11.13 -45.39 -8.38
CA GLN A 174 -12.11 -46.19 -9.16
C GLN A 174 -12.81 -45.40 -10.29
N ALA A 175 -12.94 -45.86 -11.53
CA ALA A 175 -12.66 -47.10 -12.25
C ALA A 175 -12.46 -46.69 -13.74
N PHE A 176 -11.51 -47.20 -14.51
CA PHE A 176 -11.59 -48.44 -15.28
C PHE A 176 -10.23 -48.59 -15.96
N ASP A 177 -9.51 -49.66 -15.66
CA ASP A 177 -8.54 -50.26 -16.59
C ASP A 177 -8.30 -51.70 -16.12
N ALA A 178 -9.16 -52.58 -16.63
CA ALA A 178 -8.91 -54.00 -16.69
C ALA A 178 -9.58 -54.52 -17.96
N PHE A 179 -9.01 -54.19 -19.12
CA PHE A 179 -9.14 -54.99 -20.32
C PHE A 179 -7.89 -54.78 -21.17
N ASP A 180 -6.83 -55.51 -20.81
CA ASP A 180 -6.13 -56.32 -21.81
C ASP A 180 -5.35 -57.43 -21.09
N LEU A 181 -5.69 -58.67 -21.44
CA LEU A 181 -4.82 -59.86 -21.59
C LEU A 181 -5.67 -61.15 -21.54
N ASN A 182 -6.29 -61.50 -22.67
CA ASN A 182 -6.12 -62.77 -23.41
C ASN A 182 -7.08 -62.86 -24.59
#